data_AF-A0A1F7RWM1-F1
#
_entry.id   AF-A0A1F7RWM1-F1
#
_cell.length_a   1.000
_cell.length_b   1.000
_cell.length_c   1.000
_cell.angle_alpha   90.00
_cell.angle_beta   90.00
_cell.angle_gamma   90.00
#
_symmetry.space_group_name_H-M   'P 1'
#
loop_
_entity.id
_entity.type
_entity.pdbx_description
1 polymer ?
#
loop_
_entity_poly.entity_id
_entity_poly.type
_entity_poly.pdbx_seq_one_letter_code
_entity_poly.pdbx_strand_id
1 'polypeptide(L)' 'MSASGMVYSDLLNCNGKKNPAERGIQHVKLTLSPLSFVTYTASDGTYSFLHLSPGSYIITETEPDGYVNCTPTRRIVK' A
#
# COMPACT_ATOMS: atom_id res chain seq x y z
N MET A 1 0.92 7.45 16.65
CA MET A 1 0.53 6.26 15.86
C MET A 1 1.33 6.25 14.56
N SER A 2 1.45 5.09 13.92
CA SER A 2 2.08 4.97 12.61
C SER A 2 1.34 3.91 11.80
N ALA A 3 1.27 4.06 10.49
CA ALA A 3 0.75 3.06 9.59
C ALA A 3 1.83 2.66 8.59
N SER A 4 2.14 1.37 8.48
CA SER A 4 3.12 0.84 7.54
C SER A 4 2.57 -0.36 6.79
N GLY A 5 3.21 -0.71 5.68
CA GLY A 5 2.78 -1.82 4.85
C GLY A 5 3.71 -2.03 3.66
N MET A 6 3.21 -2.80 2.70
CA MET A 6 3.93 -3.13 1.49
C MET A 6 2.95 -3.26 0.33
N VAL A 7 3.31 -2.71 -0.83
CA VAL A 7 2.62 -2.97 -2.10
C VAL A 7 3.40 -4.03 -2.85
N TYR A 8 2.73 -5.03 -3.39
CA TYR A 8 3.35 -6.16 -4.07
C TYR A 8 2.45 -6.72 -5.18
N SER A 9 3.08 -7.41 -6.13
CA SER A 9 2.37 -8.05 -7.24
C SER A 9 1.76 -9.37 -6.81
N ASP A 10 0.44 -9.40 -6.59
CA ASP A 10 -0.34 -10.57 -6.16
C ASP A 10 -0.86 -11.42 -7.35
N LEU A 11 -0.07 -11.52 -8.43
CA LEU A 11 -0.50 -12.19 -9.66
C LEU A 11 -0.40 -13.73 -9.59
N LEU A 12 0.19 -14.28 -8.52
CA LEU A 12 0.34 -15.73 -8.41
C LEU A 12 -0.98 -16.41 -8.06
N ASN A 13 -1.79 -15.80 -7.19
CA ASN A 13 -3.04 -16.40 -6.74
C ASN A 13 -4.12 -15.38 -6.32
N CYS A 14 -3.84 -14.06 -6.38
CA CYS A 14 -4.81 -13.00 -6.11
C CYS A 14 -5.52 -13.14 -4.76
N ASN A 15 -4.80 -13.58 -3.73
CA ASN A 15 -5.37 -13.92 -2.44
C ASN A 15 -5.24 -12.80 -1.38
N GLY A 16 -4.68 -11.66 -1.74
CA GLY A 16 -4.46 -10.51 -0.86
C GLY A 16 -3.39 -10.77 0.20
N LYS A 17 -2.52 -11.78 0.03
CA LYS A 17 -1.44 -12.11 0.95
C LYS A 17 -0.12 -12.22 0.20
N LYS A 18 0.90 -11.57 0.76
CA LYS A 18 2.22 -11.61 0.16
C LYS A 18 2.83 -13.01 0.25
N ASN A 19 3.06 -13.60 -0.91
CA ASN A 19 3.75 -14.87 -1.03
C ASN A 19 5.26 -14.65 -1.23
N PRO A 20 6.14 -15.61 -0.87
CA PRO A 20 7.60 -15.43 -0.94
C PRO A 20 8.14 -15.05 -2.33
N ALA A 21 7.49 -15.51 -3.40
CA ALA A 21 7.89 -15.23 -4.79
C ALA A 21 7.35 -13.89 -5.33
N GLU A 22 6.42 -13.23 -4.62
CA GLU A 22 5.84 -11.98 -5.07
C GLU A 22 6.78 -10.83 -4.74
N ARG A 23 7.09 -10.01 -5.74
CA ARG A 23 8.00 -8.87 -5.56
C ARG A 23 7.20 -7.66 -5.09
N GLY A 24 7.84 -6.84 -4.25
CA GLY A 24 7.30 -5.53 -3.96
C GLY A 24 7.29 -4.64 -5.19
N ILE A 25 6.36 -3.70 -5.23
CA ILE A 25 6.24 -2.74 -6.31
C ILE A 25 6.73 -1.40 -5.80
N GLN A 26 7.79 -0.88 -6.42
CA GLN A 26 8.36 0.41 -6.06
C GLN A 26 7.59 1.56 -6.68
N HIS A 27 7.74 2.75 -6.09
CA HIS A 27 7.20 4.00 -6.63
C HIS A 27 5.67 4.04 -6.81
N VAL A 28 4.93 3.24 -6.03
CA VAL A 28 3.46 3.28 -6.01
C VAL A 28 3.03 4.47 -5.16
N LYS A 29 2.21 5.35 -5.74
CA LYS A 29 1.65 6.50 -5.01
C LYS A 29 0.57 6.04 -4.05
N LEU A 30 0.75 6.38 -2.78
CA LEU A 30 -0.18 6.08 -1.69
C LEU A 30 -0.75 7.38 -1.12
N THR A 31 -2.06 7.43 -0.91
CA THR A 31 -2.74 8.57 -0.27
C THR A 31 -3.42 8.14 1.02
N LEU A 32 -3.23 8.89 2.10
CA LEU A 32 -3.83 8.66 3.40
C LEU A 32 -4.98 9.64 3.65
N SER A 33 -6.21 9.14 3.75
CA SER A 33 -7.40 9.94 4.08
C SER A 33 -7.75 9.84 5.57
N PRO A 34 -8.24 10.92 6.19
CA PRO A 34 -8.62 12.21 5.60
C PRO A 34 -7.46 13.23 5.49
N LEU A 35 -6.27 12.92 6.00
CA LEU A 35 -5.15 13.88 6.08
C LEU A 35 -4.58 14.30 4.71
N SER A 36 -4.95 13.59 3.65
CA SER A 36 -4.43 13.78 2.28
C SER A 36 -2.90 13.69 2.20
N PHE A 37 -2.28 12.96 3.13
CA PHE A 37 -0.83 12.73 3.09
C PHE A 37 -0.50 11.79 1.94
N VAL A 38 0.62 12.03 1.28
CA VAL A 38 1.11 11.24 0.16
C VAL A 38 2.45 10.63 0.52
N THR A 39 2.64 9.37 0.18
CA THR A 39 3.95 8.71 0.20
C THR A 39 4.09 7.81 -1.03
N TYR A 40 5.31 7.35 -1.28
CA TYR A 40 5.61 6.39 -2.34
C TYR A 40 6.28 5.17 -1.73
N THR A 41 6.03 4.00 -2.33
CA THR A 41 6.73 2.79 -1.91
C THR A 41 8.22 2.85 -2.25
N ALA A 42 9.04 2.31 -1.37
CA ALA A 42 10.47 2.14 -1.57
C ALA A 42 10.76 1.05 -2.63
N SER A 43 12.04 0.84 -2.96
CA SER A 43 12.47 -0.16 -3.96
C SER A 43 12.01 -1.58 -3.66
N ASP A 44 11.82 -1.91 -2.39
CA ASP A 44 11.30 -3.20 -1.95
C ASP A 44 9.77 -3.23 -1.86
N GLY A 45 9.07 -2.14 -2.17
CA GLY A 45 7.61 -2.03 -2.07
C GLY A 45 7.08 -1.60 -0.71
N THR A 46 7.94 -1.37 0.29
CA THR A 46 7.51 -0.95 1.63
C THR A 46 7.14 0.53 1.69
N TYR A 47 6.29 0.90 2.65
CA TYR A 47 5.95 2.30 2.93
C TYR A 47 5.64 2.52 4.41
N SER A 48 5.68 3.78 4.83
CA SER A 48 5.20 4.19 6.14
C SER A 48 4.64 5.62 6.16
N PHE A 49 3.64 5.82 7.03
CA PHE A 49 3.14 7.11 7.50
C PHE A 49 3.45 7.22 8.99
N LEU A 50 4.23 8.23 9.36
CA LEU A 50 4.69 8.45 10.72
C LEU A 50 3.91 9.57 11.39
N HIS A 51 3.98 9.64 12.73
CA HIS A 51 3.41 10.73 13.54
C HIS A 51 1.90 10.96 13.31
N LEU A 52 1.14 9.89 13.08
CA LEU A 52 -0.31 9.97 12.99
C LEU A 52 -0.92 10.19 14.38
N SER A 53 -1.89 11.09 14.45
CA SER A 53 -2.78 11.18 15.60
C SER A 53 -3.62 9.89 15.72
N PRO A 54 -4.16 9.56 16.90
CA PRO A 54 -5.12 8.46 17.02
C PRO A 54 -6.36 8.72 16.15
N GLY A 55 -6.78 7.72 15.38
CA GLY A 55 -7.93 7.85 14.48
C GLY A 55 -8.02 6.70 13.47
N SER A 56 -9.12 6.65 12.73
CA SER A 56 -9.24 5.71 11.61
C SER A 56 -8.80 6.38 10.32
N TYR A 57 -7.91 5.73 9.59
CA TYR A 57 -7.41 6.21 8.31
C TYR A 57 -7.65 5.18 7.20
N ILE A 58 -7.70 5.69 5.98
CA ILE A 58 -7.78 4.85 4.77
C ILE A 58 -6.57 5.16 3.92
N ILE A 59 -5.79 4.12 3.61
CA ILE A 59 -4.71 4.18 2.63
C ILE A 59 -5.30 3.75 1.30
N THR A 60 -5.12 4.58 0.27
CA THR A 60 -5.51 4.28 -1.11
C THR A 60 -4.26 4.21 -1.97
N GLU A 61 -4.08 3.08 -2.64
CA GLU A 61 -3.02 2.86 -3.61
C GLU A 61 -3.49 3.32 -5.00
N THR A 62 -2.66 4.10 -5.68
CA THR A 62 -2.88 4.41 -7.09
C THR A 62 -2.42 3.23 -7.92
N GLU A 63 -3.24 2.79 -8.87
CA GLU A 63 -2.92 1.66 -9.73
C GLU A 63 -1.56 1.88 -10.41
N PRO A 64 -0.56 1.02 -10.16
CA PRO A 64 0.75 1.20 -10.73
C PRO A 64 0.79 0.71 -12.18
N ASP A 65 1.42 1.50 -13.05
CA ASP A 65 1.56 1.18 -14.47
C ASP A 65 2.19 -0.22 -14.68
N GLY A 66 1.59 -1.02 -15.56
CA GLY A 66 2.09 -2.34 -15.90
C GLY A 66 1.73 -3.45 -14.91
N TYR A 67 0.93 -3.17 -13.88
CA TYR A 67 0.40 -4.18 -12.97
C TYR A 67 -1.11 -4.33 -13.15
N VAL A 68 -1.59 -5.57 -13.13
CA VAL A 68 -3.02 -5.86 -13.09
C VAL A 68 -3.42 -6.01 -11.63
N ASN A 69 -4.40 -5.24 -11.22
CA ASN A 69 -4.85 -5.26 -9.84
C ASN A 69 -6.00 -6.26 -9.66
N CYS A 70 -5.76 -7.34 -8.93
CA CYS A 70 -6.75 -8.38 -8.66
C CYS A 70 -7.28 -8.37 -7.21
N THR A 71 -6.83 -7.42 -6.40
CA THR A 71 -7.27 -7.22 -5.01
C THR A 71 -7.59 -5.74 -4.72
N PRO A 72 -8.32 -5.43 -3.63
CA PRO A 72 -8.69 -4.04 -3.33
C PRO A 72 -7.48 -3.14 -3.04
N THR A 73 -7.39 -1.98 -3.68
CA THR A 73 -6.35 -0.94 -3.43
C THR A 73 -6.61 -0.06 -2.20
N ARG A 74 -7.61 -0.38 -1.37
CA ARG A 74 -7.99 0.42 -0.21
C ARG A 74 -7.85 -0.38 1.07
N ARG A 75 -7.07 0.15 2.00
CA ARG A 75 -6.82 -0.48 3.30
C ARG A 75 -7.21 0.46 4.44
N ILE A 76 -8.09 -0.03 5.33
CA ILE A 76 -8.42 0.67 6.58
C ILE A 76 -7.32 0.37 7.61
N VAL A 77 -6.83 1.41 8.28
CA VAL A 77 -5.86 1.31 9.38
C VAL A 77 -6.37 2.12 10.57
N LYS A 78 -6.11 1.65 11.79
CA LYS A 78 -6.56 2.27 13.05
C LYS A 78 -5.36 2.64 13.92
#